data_AF-A0A8C5J659-F1
#
_entry.id   AF-A0A8C5J659-F1
#
_cell.length_a   1.000
_cell.length_b   1.000
_cell.length_c   1.000
_cell.angle_alpha   90.00
_cell.angle_beta   90.00
_cell.angle_gamma   90.00
#
_symmetry.space_group_name_H-M   'P 1'
#
loop_
_entity.id
_entity.type
_entity.pdbx_description
1 polymer ?
#
loop_
_entity_poly.entity_id
_entity_poly.type
_entity_poly.pdbx_seq_one_letter_code
_entity_poly.pdbx_strand_id
1 'polypeptide(L)'
;MVTPVMYLSEDLDQQLKDVELVNGTTCSGIVEIRHGDTWGRLCHSHWNLQAASVLCHQLNCGYAKSIQMEDGFVDGNGPIWRDAFHCKGTESCLWDCVQVTLGNPTCSAKEAATVTCSGLAESLRLSGGESRCAGRVEISLHGVWSRVLDDNWDIRDAHVVCTQLQCGTAEKAYYLPKSERGTGLVGLRSVQCTGNETQLMLCNTSYYQTVPTGVSEDVGVICSGESLCSRQMRLVNGTNRCAGRVELYHHGIWGTICDDNWDLSDANVVCKQLGCGHAIEAFVSAHYGEGSGQIWLDDVNCTGAESDLWACPSRAWGHHNCQHKEDAGVLCSDFLALRLVNGNDCAGRVEVFYNGTWGSVCSNRMSLLTAATMCKHLGCGDGGGIATDFKYGRGSGPTWLDHIECTEEHSSLWQCQSDPWDPQSCSNRAEETHITCTGNQKCVTETTASPTRAGKFFLSLFFFPSNDNLMSLILNR
;
A
#
# COMPACT_ATOMS: atom_id res chain seq x y z
N MET A 1 24.48 8.91 -19.86
CA MET A 1 24.04 7.63 -19.26
C MET A 1 24.26 7.76 -17.77
N VAL A 2 23.23 8.19 -17.05
CA VAL A 2 23.28 8.38 -15.59
C VAL A 2 22.98 7.03 -14.97
N THR A 3 23.92 6.48 -14.23
CA THR A 3 23.72 5.25 -13.45
C THR A 3 22.92 5.58 -12.19
N PRO A 4 21.86 4.83 -11.84
CA PRO A 4 21.15 5.03 -10.58
C PRO A 4 22.02 4.50 -9.43
N VAL A 5 22.18 5.32 -8.39
CA VAL A 5 22.74 4.88 -7.11
C VAL A 5 21.66 4.09 -6.40
N MET A 6 21.83 2.76 -6.30
CA MET A 6 21.03 1.93 -5.40
C MET A 6 21.41 2.29 -3.96
N TYR A 7 20.53 3.00 -3.26
CA TYR A 7 20.53 2.98 -1.80
C TYR A 7 19.67 1.79 -1.38
N LEU A 8 20.30 0.84 -0.67
CA LEU A 8 19.59 -0.18 0.08
C LEU A 8 18.81 0.52 1.19
N SER A 9 17.49 0.58 1.04
CA SER A 9 16.55 1.00 2.08
C SER A 9 16.45 -0.13 3.12
N GLU A 10 17.31 -0.13 4.11
CA GLU A 10 17.01 -0.79 5.39
C GLU A 10 16.16 0.18 6.21
N ASP A 11 14.84 0.04 6.05
CA ASP A 11 13.83 0.12 7.12
C ASP A 11 12.47 -0.15 6.46
N LEU A 12 12.24 -1.45 6.28
CA LEU A 12 11.01 -2.04 5.80
C LEU A 12 10.02 -2.09 6.98
N ASP A 13 9.35 -0.98 7.28
CA ASP A 13 8.23 -1.02 8.24
C ASP A 13 7.04 -0.22 7.72
N GLN A 14 6.72 -0.48 6.46
CA GLN A 14 5.35 -0.29 5.96
C GLN A 14 4.54 -1.44 6.57
N GLN A 15 3.90 -1.17 7.72
CA GLN A 15 3.13 -2.15 8.50
C GLN A 15 2.19 -2.94 7.59
N LEU A 16 2.61 -4.15 7.21
CA LEU A 16 1.76 -5.13 6.55
C LEU A 16 0.73 -5.57 7.58
N LYS A 17 -0.40 -4.88 7.58
CA LYS A 17 -1.56 -5.14 8.44
C LYS A 17 -2.34 -6.30 7.83
N ASP A 18 -1.93 -7.50 8.18
CA ASP A 18 -2.54 -8.74 7.69
C ASP A 18 -3.10 -9.55 8.85
N VAL A 19 -4.09 -10.40 8.57
CA VAL A 19 -4.73 -11.24 9.58
C VAL A 19 -5.00 -12.62 9.00
N GLU A 20 -4.66 -13.67 9.75
CA GLU A 20 -4.92 -15.04 9.34
C GLU A 20 -5.49 -15.90 10.49
N LEU A 21 -6.10 -17.02 10.13
CA LEU A 21 -6.55 -18.05 11.08
C LEU A 21 -5.63 -19.26 10.96
N VAL A 22 -4.97 -19.61 12.06
CA VAL A 22 -4.07 -20.76 12.14
C VAL A 22 -4.67 -21.88 12.96
N ASN A 23 -4.16 -23.11 12.78
CA ASN A 23 -4.53 -24.30 13.55
C ASN A 23 -6.05 -24.60 13.57
N GLY A 24 -6.73 -24.40 12.45
CA GLY A 24 -8.14 -24.76 12.28
C GLY A 24 -8.53 -24.95 10.82
N THR A 25 -9.72 -24.46 10.43
CA THR A 25 -10.18 -24.43 9.03
C THR A 25 -9.93 -23.05 8.42
N THR A 26 -10.26 -22.85 7.15
CA THR A 26 -10.25 -21.52 6.52
C THR A 26 -11.14 -20.50 7.23
N CYS A 27 -12.11 -20.96 8.04
CA CYS A 27 -13.12 -20.13 8.69
C CYS A 27 -13.25 -20.38 10.20
N SER A 28 -12.28 -21.05 10.79
CA SER A 28 -12.23 -21.27 12.23
C SER A 28 -10.79 -21.48 12.67
N GLY A 29 -10.35 -20.85 13.75
CA GLY A 29 -8.97 -21.05 14.21
C GLY A 29 -8.53 -20.00 15.22
N ILE A 30 -7.22 -19.99 15.47
CA ILE A 30 -6.54 -19.00 16.30
C ILE A 30 -6.26 -17.76 15.44
N VAL A 31 -6.54 -16.58 15.99
CA VAL A 31 -6.34 -15.30 15.31
C VAL A 31 -4.87 -14.87 15.42
N GLU A 32 -4.18 -14.81 14.29
CA GLU A 32 -2.85 -14.23 14.16
C GLU A 32 -2.90 -12.94 13.36
N ILE A 33 -2.22 -11.91 13.86
CA ILE A 33 -2.10 -10.60 13.23
C ILE A 33 -0.64 -10.34 12.87
N ARG A 34 -0.42 -9.75 11.70
CA ARG A 34 0.90 -9.30 11.26
C ARG A 34 1.08 -7.83 11.61
N HIS A 35 2.20 -7.54 12.26
CA HIS A 35 2.70 -6.18 12.48
C HIS A 35 4.18 -6.14 12.09
N GLY A 36 4.49 -5.32 11.08
CA GLY A 36 5.80 -5.33 10.40
C GLY A 36 6.09 -6.69 9.76
N ASP A 37 7.21 -7.30 10.14
CA ASP A 37 7.64 -8.63 9.67
C ASP A 37 7.34 -9.78 10.64
N THR A 38 6.57 -9.52 11.70
CA THR A 38 6.28 -10.53 12.72
C THR A 38 4.80 -10.85 12.80
N TRP A 39 4.50 -12.15 12.79
CA TRP A 39 3.18 -12.69 13.14
C TRP A 39 3.11 -12.91 14.64
N GLY A 40 1.98 -12.56 15.24
CA GLY A 40 1.72 -12.91 16.62
C GLY A 40 0.23 -13.13 16.89
N ARG A 41 -0.03 -13.87 17.96
CA ARG A 41 -1.39 -14.27 18.35
C ARG A 41 -2.07 -13.14 19.11
N LEU A 42 -3.34 -12.91 18.83
CA LEU A 42 -4.13 -11.92 19.55
C LEU A 42 -4.56 -12.45 20.93
N CYS A 43 -4.62 -11.61 21.95
CA CYS A 43 -5.07 -12.01 23.28
C CYS A 43 -6.60 -12.09 23.41
N HIS A 44 -7.09 -13.17 24.05
CA HIS A 44 -8.52 -13.42 24.27
C HIS A 44 -9.20 -12.42 25.22
N SER A 45 -8.51 -11.89 26.23
CA SER A 45 -9.14 -11.04 27.27
C SER A 45 -9.77 -9.75 26.74
N HIS A 46 -9.40 -9.34 25.52
CA HIS A 46 -9.93 -8.16 24.83
C HIS A 46 -10.57 -8.51 23.48
N TRP A 47 -10.80 -9.79 23.23
CA TRP A 47 -11.47 -10.29 22.04
C TRP A 47 -12.96 -10.46 22.31
N ASN A 48 -13.80 -9.78 21.53
CA ASN A 48 -15.25 -9.81 21.67
C ASN A 48 -15.93 -10.28 20.39
N LEU A 49 -17.23 -10.61 20.49
CA LEU A 49 -17.98 -11.16 19.37
C LEU A 49 -18.13 -10.15 18.21
N GLN A 50 -18.13 -8.84 18.50
CA GLN A 50 -18.20 -7.78 17.50
C GLN A 50 -16.93 -7.72 16.66
N ALA A 51 -15.76 -7.68 17.31
CA ALA A 51 -14.46 -7.73 16.64
C ALA A 51 -14.28 -9.06 15.89
N ALA A 52 -14.73 -10.16 16.48
CA ALA A 52 -14.74 -11.46 15.82
C ALA A 52 -15.64 -11.49 14.58
N SER A 53 -16.78 -10.80 14.61
CA SER A 53 -17.66 -10.71 13.44
C SER A 53 -17.05 -9.86 12.34
N VAL A 54 -16.37 -8.75 12.67
CA VAL A 54 -15.59 -7.95 11.71
C VAL A 54 -14.48 -8.81 11.10
N LEU A 55 -13.77 -9.60 11.90
CA LEU A 55 -12.74 -10.50 11.41
C LEU A 55 -13.29 -11.60 10.50
N CYS A 56 -14.37 -12.28 10.91
CA CYS A 56 -15.03 -13.27 10.06
C CYS A 56 -15.52 -12.65 8.74
N HIS A 57 -15.94 -11.40 8.77
CA HIS A 57 -16.33 -10.67 7.57
C HIS A 57 -15.12 -10.36 6.67
N GLN A 58 -14.03 -9.84 7.27
CA GLN A 58 -12.75 -9.57 6.61
C GLN A 58 -12.17 -10.82 5.92
N LEU A 59 -12.21 -11.97 6.60
CA LEU A 59 -11.70 -13.27 6.13
C LEU A 59 -12.65 -14.03 5.21
N ASN A 60 -13.81 -13.45 4.90
CA ASN A 60 -14.85 -14.10 4.12
C ASN A 60 -15.37 -15.44 4.68
N CYS A 61 -15.74 -15.42 5.95
CA CYS A 61 -16.24 -16.58 6.65
C CYS A 61 -17.61 -16.36 7.28
N GLY A 62 -18.24 -15.25 6.89
CA GLY A 62 -19.54 -14.78 7.33
C GLY A 62 -19.47 -14.08 8.68
N TYR A 63 -20.34 -14.43 9.63
CA TYR A 63 -20.35 -13.83 10.98
C TYR A 63 -19.73 -14.77 12.01
N ALA A 64 -19.30 -14.21 13.15
CA ALA A 64 -18.78 -15.01 14.25
C ALA A 64 -19.91 -15.78 14.94
N LYS A 65 -19.85 -17.12 14.89
CA LYS A 65 -20.77 -17.99 15.64
C LYS A 65 -20.33 -18.12 17.09
N SER A 66 -19.03 -18.21 17.34
CA SER A 66 -18.47 -18.30 18.68
C SER A 66 -17.02 -17.81 18.73
N ILE A 67 -16.61 -17.41 19.93
CA ILE A 67 -15.24 -17.05 20.30
C ILE A 67 -14.71 -17.95 21.43
N GLN A 68 -15.31 -19.14 21.59
CA GLN A 68 -14.97 -20.02 22.70
C GLN A 68 -13.56 -20.56 22.56
N MET A 69 -12.82 -20.58 23.67
CA MET A 69 -11.58 -21.33 23.78
C MET A 69 -11.95 -22.81 23.67
N GLU A 70 -11.52 -23.50 22.61
CA GLU A 70 -11.51 -24.96 22.64
C GLU A 70 -10.33 -25.41 23.49
N ASP A 71 -10.63 -26.14 24.57
CA ASP A 71 -9.65 -26.80 25.42
C ASP A 71 -8.99 -27.95 24.63
N GLY A 72 -8.01 -27.60 23.79
CA GLY A 72 -7.27 -28.59 23.02
C GLY A 72 -6.11 -28.03 22.21
N PHE A 73 -4.89 -28.17 22.75
CA PHE A 73 -3.60 -28.36 22.02
C PHE A 73 -3.13 -27.18 21.11
N VAL A 74 -1.90 -26.63 21.09
CA VAL A 74 -0.56 -26.82 21.70
C VAL A 74 0.23 -25.51 21.57
N ASP A 75 1.11 -25.29 22.54
CA ASP A 75 2.45 -24.66 22.51
C ASP A 75 2.91 -24.06 21.16
N GLY A 76 2.45 -22.84 20.86
CA GLY A 76 3.09 -21.98 19.86
C GLY A 76 4.17 -21.13 20.53
N ASN A 77 5.43 -21.27 20.11
CA ASN A 77 6.46 -20.28 20.42
C ASN A 77 6.28 -19.09 19.47
N GLY A 78 5.73 -17.99 19.97
CA GLY A 78 5.50 -16.77 19.19
C GLY A 78 4.94 -15.64 20.05
N PRO A 79 5.18 -14.36 19.67
CA PRO A 79 4.73 -13.21 20.44
C PRO A 79 3.19 -13.16 20.53
N ILE A 80 2.67 -12.67 21.66
CA ILE A 80 1.24 -12.46 21.87
C ILE A 80 0.99 -10.96 21.93
N TRP A 81 0.17 -10.47 21.01
CA TRP A 81 -0.21 -9.07 20.92
C TRP A 81 -1.34 -8.76 21.91
N ARG A 82 -1.25 -7.58 22.53
CA ARG A 82 -2.13 -7.15 23.63
C ARG A 82 -3.18 -6.12 23.20
N ASP A 83 -3.23 -5.85 21.90
CA ASP A 83 -4.08 -4.82 21.33
C ASP A 83 -5.55 -5.16 21.50
N ALA A 84 -6.33 -4.19 21.99
CA ALA A 84 -7.76 -4.33 22.14
C ALA A 84 -8.48 -3.64 20.98
N PHE A 85 -9.17 -4.42 20.14
CA PHE A 85 -9.99 -3.92 19.04
C PHE A 85 -11.41 -3.63 19.51
N HIS A 86 -11.78 -2.35 19.56
CA HIS A 86 -13.14 -1.93 19.91
C HIS A 86 -13.94 -1.66 18.64
N CYS A 87 -14.54 -2.74 18.12
CA CYS A 87 -15.38 -2.69 16.91
C CYS A 87 -16.86 -2.47 17.23
N LYS A 88 -17.55 -1.74 16.36
CA LYS A 88 -19.02 -1.61 16.34
C LYS A 88 -19.70 -2.78 15.63
N GLY A 89 -18.96 -3.56 14.83
CA GLY A 89 -19.45 -4.68 14.04
C GLY A 89 -19.85 -4.31 12.60
N THR A 90 -19.67 -3.05 12.21
CA THR A 90 -19.99 -2.53 10.86
C THR A 90 -18.74 -2.17 10.07
N GLU A 91 -17.57 -2.26 10.69
CA GLU A 91 -16.28 -2.02 10.08
C GLU A 91 -16.00 -3.09 9.01
N SER A 92 -15.32 -2.68 7.94
CA SER A 92 -14.91 -3.60 6.87
C SER A 92 -13.70 -4.41 7.31
N CYS A 93 -12.79 -3.80 8.09
CA CYS A 93 -11.55 -4.41 8.53
C CYS A 93 -11.37 -4.31 10.04
N LEU A 94 -10.69 -5.31 10.63
CA LEU A 94 -10.38 -5.31 12.05
C LEU A 94 -9.53 -4.08 12.45
N TRP A 95 -8.67 -3.63 11.53
CA TRP A 95 -7.79 -2.47 11.72
C TRP A 95 -8.50 -1.12 11.67
N ASP A 96 -9.73 -1.06 11.15
CA ASP A 96 -10.57 0.16 11.16
C ASP A 96 -11.21 0.40 12.53
N CYS A 97 -11.19 -0.62 13.39
CA CYS A 97 -11.67 -0.50 14.75
C CYS A 97 -10.71 0.33 15.60
N VAL A 98 -11.24 1.02 16.61
CA VAL A 98 -10.43 1.79 17.55
C VAL A 98 -9.51 0.85 18.32
N GLN A 99 -8.20 1.05 18.18
CA GLN A 99 -7.16 0.27 18.85
C GLN A 99 -6.72 0.94 20.15
N VAL A 100 -6.52 0.13 21.19
CA VAL A 100 -5.90 0.57 22.45
C VAL A 100 -4.67 -0.29 22.70
N THR A 101 -3.48 0.34 22.65
CA THR A 101 -2.17 -0.33 22.69
C THR A 101 -1.43 -0.22 24.04
N LEU A 102 -1.84 0.69 24.93
CA LEU A 102 -1.10 1.03 26.16
C LEU A 102 -1.74 0.47 27.45
N GLY A 103 -0.96 -0.34 28.20
CA GLY A 103 -1.22 -0.65 29.61
C GLY A 103 -1.83 -2.03 29.92
N ASN A 104 -1.95 -2.94 28.96
CA ASN A 104 -2.62 -4.22 29.18
C ASN A 104 -1.72 -5.29 29.85
N PRO A 105 -2.26 -6.11 30.79
CA PRO A 105 -1.51 -7.13 31.50
C PRO A 105 -1.01 -8.24 30.57
N THR A 106 -0.01 -9.01 31.02
CA THR A 106 0.60 -10.10 30.25
C THR A 106 -0.39 -11.24 30.03
N CYS A 107 -0.75 -11.50 28.77
CA CYS A 107 -1.51 -12.69 28.40
C CYS A 107 -0.59 -13.91 28.30
N SER A 108 -1.04 -15.04 28.84
CA SER A 108 -0.32 -16.32 28.73
C SER A 108 -0.55 -16.95 27.35
N ALA A 109 0.36 -17.83 26.91
CA ALA A 109 0.23 -18.56 25.63
C ALA A 109 -1.04 -19.43 25.50
N LYS A 110 -1.78 -19.61 26.60
CA LYS A 110 -3.05 -20.34 26.65
C LYS A 110 -4.28 -19.44 26.45
N GLU A 111 -4.10 -18.12 26.41
CA GLU A 111 -5.19 -17.13 26.27
C GLU A 111 -5.21 -16.51 24.87
N ALA A 112 -4.92 -17.30 23.84
CA ALA A 112 -5.01 -16.83 22.46
C ALA A 112 -6.48 -16.69 22.03
N ALA A 113 -6.78 -15.62 21.28
CA ALA A 113 -8.09 -15.38 20.71
C ALA A 113 -8.40 -16.41 19.62
N THR A 114 -9.58 -17.01 19.72
CA THR A 114 -10.11 -17.94 18.72
C THR A 114 -11.39 -17.40 18.13
N VAL A 115 -11.71 -17.84 16.92
CA VAL A 115 -13.00 -17.56 16.29
C VAL A 115 -13.47 -18.77 15.51
N THR A 116 -14.77 -19.06 15.62
CA THR A 116 -15.47 -19.98 14.73
C THR A 116 -16.50 -19.17 13.97
N CYS A 117 -16.25 -18.97 12.68
CA CYS A 117 -17.16 -18.25 11.82
C CYS A 117 -18.25 -19.18 11.29
N SER A 118 -19.28 -18.61 10.67
CA SER A 118 -20.38 -19.39 10.11
C SER A 118 -19.95 -20.40 9.05
N GLY A 119 -18.86 -20.10 8.32
CA GLY A 119 -18.34 -20.90 7.21
C GLY A 119 -19.21 -20.79 5.96
N LEU A 120 -18.61 -21.04 4.78
CA LEU A 120 -19.28 -21.08 3.46
C LEU A 120 -20.14 -22.35 3.31
N ALA A 121 -21.08 -22.60 4.21
CA ALA A 121 -22.08 -23.65 4.04
C ALA A 121 -23.13 -23.17 3.01
N GLU A 122 -22.70 -22.97 1.76
CA GLU A 122 -23.48 -22.23 0.79
C GLU A 122 -24.14 -23.15 -0.25
N SER A 123 -25.45 -22.98 -0.38
CA SER A 123 -26.23 -23.42 -1.54
C SER A 123 -26.03 -22.51 -2.76
N LEU A 124 -25.14 -21.51 -2.70
CA LEU A 124 -24.96 -20.46 -3.71
C LEU A 124 -23.46 -20.07 -3.80
N ARG A 125 -22.95 -19.73 -4.99
CA ARG A 125 -21.59 -19.21 -5.20
C ARG A 125 -21.54 -18.25 -6.39
N LEU A 126 -20.49 -17.44 -6.46
CA LEU A 126 -20.12 -16.67 -7.66
C LEU A 126 -18.94 -17.32 -8.38
N SER A 127 -18.96 -17.31 -9.71
CA SER A 127 -17.95 -17.97 -10.53
C SER A 127 -17.53 -17.11 -11.72
N GLY A 128 -16.24 -17.16 -12.08
CA GLY A 128 -15.70 -16.47 -13.25
C GLY A 128 -15.73 -14.93 -13.17
N GLY A 129 -15.93 -14.36 -11.99
CA GLY A 129 -15.79 -12.91 -11.77
C GLY A 129 -14.43 -12.55 -11.16
N GLU A 130 -14.20 -11.25 -11.04
CA GLU A 130 -12.94 -10.65 -10.57
C GLU A 130 -12.70 -10.82 -9.06
N SER A 131 -13.72 -11.26 -8.31
CA SER A 131 -13.61 -11.49 -6.88
C SER A 131 -14.57 -12.59 -6.40
N ARG A 132 -14.51 -12.89 -5.10
CA ARG A 132 -15.50 -13.75 -4.41
C ARG A 132 -16.92 -13.15 -4.36
N CYS A 133 -17.03 -11.83 -4.51
CA CYS A 133 -18.25 -11.02 -4.40
C CYS A 133 -18.72 -10.47 -5.75
N ALA A 134 -18.08 -10.91 -6.85
CA ALA A 134 -18.47 -10.58 -8.20
C ALA A 134 -18.42 -11.84 -9.08
N GLY A 135 -19.35 -11.96 -10.01
CA GLY A 135 -19.32 -13.02 -11.02
C GLY A 135 -20.68 -13.64 -11.31
N ARG A 136 -20.65 -14.75 -12.05
CA ARG A 136 -21.83 -15.53 -12.43
C ARG A 136 -22.42 -16.27 -11.23
N VAL A 137 -23.74 -16.15 -11.04
CA VAL A 137 -24.48 -16.79 -9.95
C VAL A 137 -24.72 -18.26 -10.25
N GLU A 138 -24.26 -19.13 -9.36
CA GLU A 138 -24.50 -20.58 -9.41
C GLU A 138 -25.05 -21.07 -8.08
N ILE A 139 -25.92 -22.07 -8.11
CA ILE A 139 -26.49 -22.69 -6.90
C ILE A 139 -26.21 -24.18 -6.84
N SER A 140 -26.12 -24.73 -5.64
CA SER A 140 -25.92 -26.16 -5.40
C SER A 140 -27.26 -26.84 -5.13
N LEU A 141 -27.68 -27.71 -6.05
CA LEU A 141 -28.86 -28.56 -5.90
C LEU A 141 -28.40 -30.01 -5.81
N HIS A 142 -28.70 -30.69 -4.70
CA HIS A 142 -28.31 -32.09 -4.46
C HIS A 142 -26.80 -32.37 -4.65
N GLY A 143 -25.95 -31.39 -4.34
CA GLY A 143 -24.49 -31.50 -4.48
C GLY A 143 -23.96 -31.23 -5.89
N VAL A 144 -24.80 -30.77 -6.82
CA VAL A 144 -24.42 -30.39 -8.18
C VAL A 144 -24.63 -28.90 -8.39
N TRP A 145 -23.57 -28.21 -8.83
CA TRP A 145 -23.63 -26.79 -9.17
C TRP A 145 -24.41 -26.59 -10.48
N SER A 146 -25.42 -25.74 -10.40
CA SER A 146 -26.38 -25.46 -11.46
C SER A 146 -26.50 -23.95 -11.67
N ARG A 147 -26.74 -23.55 -12.92
CA ARG A 147 -26.83 -22.14 -13.32
C ARG A 147 -28.16 -21.51 -12.93
N VAL A 148 -28.15 -20.20 -12.71
CA VAL A 148 -29.35 -19.37 -12.56
C VAL A 148 -29.58 -18.60 -13.86
N LEU A 149 -30.79 -18.68 -14.38
CA LEU A 149 -31.18 -17.99 -15.60
C LEU A 149 -32.39 -17.11 -15.34
N ASP A 150 -32.31 -15.86 -15.72
CA ASP A 150 -33.43 -14.95 -15.58
C ASP A 150 -33.44 -13.94 -16.71
N ASP A 151 -34.64 -13.64 -17.20
CA ASP A 151 -34.85 -12.69 -18.28
C ASP A 151 -35.16 -11.28 -17.74
N ASN A 152 -35.45 -11.17 -16.43
CA ASN A 152 -35.74 -9.91 -15.73
C ASN A 152 -34.86 -9.71 -14.48
N TRP A 153 -33.61 -10.20 -14.51
CA TRP A 153 -32.66 -10.07 -13.40
C TRP A 153 -32.45 -8.61 -13.01
N ASP A 154 -32.87 -8.25 -11.80
CA ASP A 154 -32.80 -6.87 -11.31
C ASP A 154 -31.90 -6.71 -10.07
N ILE A 155 -31.78 -5.46 -9.60
CA ILE A 155 -30.92 -5.12 -8.46
C ILE A 155 -31.45 -5.70 -7.13
N ARG A 156 -32.74 -6.03 -7.03
CA ARG A 156 -33.35 -6.64 -5.84
C ARG A 156 -33.00 -8.11 -5.77
N ASP A 157 -33.02 -8.81 -6.91
CA ASP A 157 -32.56 -10.19 -7.00
C ASP A 157 -31.06 -10.28 -6.67
N ALA A 158 -30.27 -9.40 -7.26
CA ALA A 158 -28.85 -9.28 -6.95
C ALA A 158 -28.61 -8.92 -5.48
N HIS A 159 -29.46 -8.08 -4.87
CA HIS A 159 -29.34 -7.73 -3.46
C HIS A 159 -29.49 -8.96 -2.55
N VAL A 160 -30.43 -9.87 -2.84
CA VAL A 160 -30.56 -11.13 -2.10
C VAL A 160 -29.33 -12.02 -2.29
N VAL A 161 -28.74 -12.06 -3.47
CA VAL A 161 -27.47 -12.77 -3.71
C VAL A 161 -26.34 -12.18 -2.87
N CYS A 162 -26.16 -10.87 -2.92
CA CYS A 162 -25.10 -10.17 -2.21
C CYS A 162 -25.26 -10.26 -0.69
N THR A 163 -26.49 -10.19 -0.17
CA THR A 163 -26.74 -10.36 1.27
C THR A 163 -26.59 -11.81 1.71
N GLN A 164 -27.03 -12.78 0.90
CA GLN A 164 -26.86 -14.20 1.18
C GLN A 164 -25.38 -14.59 1.25
N LEU A 165 -24.56 -14.09 0.31
CA LEU A 165 -23.09 -14.25 0.29
C LEU A 165 -22.37 -13.34 1.30
N GLN A 166 -23.11 -12.49 2.02
CA GLN A 166 -22.61 -11.49 2.94
C GLN A 166 -21.53 -10.59 2.30
N CYS A 167 -21.70 -10.31 1.02
CA CYS A 167 -20.93 -9.37 0.22
C CYS A 167 -21.55 -7.96 0.25
N GLY A 168 -22.26 -7.60 1.32
CA GLY A 168 -22.91 -6.28 1.45
C GLY A 168 -24.10 -6.09 0.50
N THR A 169 -24.21 -4.90 -0.09
CA THR A 169 -25.31 -4.52 -1.00
C THR A 169 -24.95 -4.80 -2.45
N ALA A 170 -25.94 -5.08 -3.29
CA ALA A 170 -25.72 -5.18 -4.73
C ALA A 170 -25.42 -3.80 -5.33
N GLU A 171 -24.27 -3.70 -6.00
CA GLU A 171 -23.88 -2.52 -6.77
C GLU A 171 -24.34 -2.66 -8.21
N LYS A 172 -24.27 -3.88 -8.76
CA LYS A 172 -24.62 -4.15 -10.15
C LYS A 172 -25.23 -5.54 -10.33
N ALA A 173 -26.32 -5.58 -11.09
CA ALA A 173 -26.91 -6.79 -11.67
C ALA A 173 -26.65 -6.77 -13.18
N TYR A 174 -26.14 -7.88 -13.75
CA TYR A 174 -25.81 -7.91 -15.18
C TYR A 174 -26.01 -9.30 -15.81
N TYR A 175 -26.10 -9.31 -17.14
CA TYR A 175 -26.16 -10.51 -17.96
C TYR A 175 -24.79 -10.81 -18.56
N LEU A 176 -24.40 -12.08 -18.62
CA LEU A 176 -23.08 -12.47 -19.13
C LEU A 176 -23.01 -12.50 -20.67
N PRO A 177 -21.91 -12.01 -21.27
CA PRO A 177 -21.69 -12.10 -22.71
C PRO A 177 -21.58 -13.57 -23.16
N LYS A 178 -21.92 -13.84 -24.43
CA LYS A 178 -22.00 -15.21 -24.99
C LYS A 178 -20.74 -16.07 -24.78
N SER A 179 -19.56 -15.47 -24.69
CA SER A 179 -18.28 -16.13 -24.47
C SER A 179 -18.09 -16.68 -23.05
N GLU A 180 -18.78 -16.10 -22.06
CA GLU A 180 -18.61 -16.41 -20.62
C GLU A 180 -19.80 -17.19 -20.05
N ARG A 181 -20.80 -17.49 -20.88
CA ARG A 181 -21.94 -18.33 -20.50
C ARG A 181 -21.45 -19.74 -20.22
N GLY A 182 -21.80 -20.24 -19.04
CA GLY A 182 -21.48 -21.61 -18.65
C GLY A 182 -22.21 -22.62 -19.52
N THR A 183 -21.63 -23.79 -19.72
CA THR A 183 -22.30 -24.96 -20.29
C THR A 183 -22.67 -25.90 -19.15
N GLY A 184 -23.96 -26.13 -18.90
CA GLY A 184 -24.36 -26.98 -17.76
C GLY A 184 -25.85 -26.96 -17.44
N LEU A 185 -26.20 -27.68 -16.38
CA LEU A 185 -27.56 -27.74 -15.85
C LEU A 185 -28.03 -26.37 -15.37
N VAL A 186 -29.33 -26.13 -15.52
CA VAL A 186 -30.01 -24.92 -15.04
C VAL A 186 -30.80 -25.33 -13.79
N GLY A 187 -30.52 -24.65 -12.68
CA GLY A 187 -31.13 -24.95 -11.38
C GLY A 187 -32.33 -24.06 -11.07
N LEU A 188 -32.20 -22.75 -11.31
CA LEU A 188 -33.27 -21.77 -11.07
C LEU A 188 -33.61 -20.98 -12.33
N ARG A 189 -34.88 -20.60 -12.42
CA ARG A 189 -35.41 -19.72 -13.46
C ARG A 189 -36.41 -18.70 -12.95
N SER A 190 -36.44 -17.55 -13.63
CA SER A 190 -37.40 -16.46 -13.39
C SER A 190 -37.43 -16.08 -11.91
N VAL A 191 -36.28 -15.61 -11.42
CA VAL A 191 -36.12 -15.25 -10.02
C VAL A 191 -36.82 -13.91 -9.81
N GLN A 192 -37.66 -13.82 -8.79
CA GLN A 192 -38.33 -12.58 -8.43
C GLN A 192 -38.29 -12.41 -6.92
N CYS A 193 -37.31 -11.66 -6.46
CA CYS A 193 -37.12 -11.30 -5.08
C CYS A 193 -37.82 -9.97 -4.76
N THR A 194 -38.33 -9.86 -3.53
CA THR A 194 -38.80 -8.59 -2.98
C THR A 194 -37.63 -7.74 -2.46
N GLY A 195 -36.51 -8.38 -2.11
CA GLY A 195 -35.27 -7.79 -1.63
C GLY A 195 -35.03 -7.97 -0.12
N ASN A 196 -35.92 -8.66 0.60
CA ASN A 196 -35.78 -8.93 2.04
C ASN A 196 -35.55 -10.41 2.36
N GLU A 197 -35.50 -11.25 1.32
CA GLU A 197 -35.27 -12.67 1.44
C GLU A 197 -33.83 -12.93 1.92
N THR A 198 -33.66 -13.94 2.79
CA THR A 198 -32.34 -14.32 3.31
C THR A 198 -31.58 -15.26 2.38
N GLN A 199 -32.28 -15.88 1.42
CA GLN A 199 -31.72 -16.82 0.46
C GLN A 199 -32.43 -16.70 -0.88
N LEU A 200 -31.69 -16.83 -1.98
CA LEU A 200 -32.20 -16.79 -3.35
C LEU A 200 -33.27 -17.88 -3.60
N MET A 201 -33.15 -19.03 -2.94
CA MET A 201 -34.12 -20.13 -3.01
C MET A 201 -35.47 -19.80 -2.37
N LEU A 202 -35.55 -18.75 -1.53
CA LEU A 202 -36.79 -18.30 -0.89
C LEU A 202 -37.53 -17.24 -1.70
N CYS A 203 -36.91 -16.70 -2.75
CA CYS A 203 -37.58 -15.81 -3.68
C CYS A 203 -38.65 -16.57 -4.48
N ASN A 204 -39.56 -15.83 -5.09
CA ASN A 204 -40.51 -16.43 -6.01
C ASN A 204 -39.73 -16.91 -7.24
N THR A 205 -39.59 -18.21 -7.41
CA THR A 205 -38.82 -18.83 -8.48
C THR A 205 -39.66 -19.90 -9.18
N SER A 206 -39.38 -20.14 -10.45
CA SER A 206 -40.01 -21.23 -11.20
C SER A 206 -39.07 -22.44 -11.28
N TYR A 207 -39.56 -23.61 -10.86
CA TYR A 207 -38.83 -24.88 -10.94
C TYR A 207 -39.38 -25.76 -12.07
N TYR A 208 -38.55 -25.99 -13.09
CA TYR A 208 -38.65 -26.98 -14.19
C TYR A 208 -40.02 -27.20 -14.89
N GLN A 209 -40.10 -26.85 -16.18
CA GLN A 209 -40.35 -27.83 -17.25
C GLN A 209 -39.94 -27.29 -18.64
N THR A 210 -39.54 -28.22 -19.50
CA THR A 210 -38.86 -28.09 -20.80
C THR A 210 -39.56 -27.20 -21.85
N VAL A 211 -38.87 -26.19 -22.41
CA VAL A 211 -39.07 -25.70 -23.80
C VAL A 211 -37.82 -24.92 -24.30
N PRO A 212 -37.69 -24.61 -25.61
CA PRO A 212 -36.55 -24.95 -26.46
C PRO A 212 -35.52 -23.81 -26.57
N THR A 213 -34.44 -24.10 -27.30
CA THR A 213 -33.33 -23.19 -27.64
C THR A 213 -33.80 -21.81 -28.09
N GLY A 214 -33.41 -20.79 -27.32
CA GLY A 214 -33.56 -19.39 -27.70
C GLY A 214 -33.55 -18.46 -26.49
N VAL A 215 -32.37 -17.93 -26.16
CA VAL A 215 -32.14 -16.74 -25.32
C VAL A 215 -32.54 -16.88 -23.84
N SER A 216 -31.73 -17.57 -23.05
CA SER A 216 -31.72 -17.34 -21.60
C SER A 216 -30.30 -17.01 -21.18
N GLU A 217 -30.13 -15.83 -20.61
CA GLU A 217 -28.86 -15.22 -20.26
C GLU A 217 -28.43 -15.68 -18.86
N ASP A 218 -27.18 -16.14 -18.73
CA ASP A 218 -26.61 -16.39 -17.40
C ASP A 218 -26.54 -15.04 -16.65
N VAL A 219 -26.92 -15.05 -15.37
CA VAL A 219 -26.95 -13.84 -14.54
C VAL A 219 -25.68 -13.71 -13.69
N GLY A 220 -25.27 -12.46 -13.49
CA GLY A 220 -24.11 -12.09 -12.69
C GLY A 220 -24.41 -10.92 -11.76
N VAL A 221 -23.59 -10.80 -10.72
CA VAL A 221 -23.67 -9.71 -9.74
C VAL A 221 -22.30 -9.12 -9.46
N ILE A 222 -22.30 -7.86 -9.02
CA ILE A 222 -21.19 -7.20 -8.34
C ILE A 222 -21.74 -6.66 -7.04
N CYS A 223 -21.13 -7.06 -5.94
CA CYS A 223 -21.55 -6.69 -4.59
C CYS A 223 -20.52 -5.77 -3.94
N SER A 224 -20.96 -4.96 -2.97
CA SER A 224 -20.12 -3.96 -2.29
C SER A 224 -19.08 -4.54 -1.33
N GLY A 225 -19.11 -5.85 -1.08
CA GLY A 225 -18.27 -6.58 -0.12
C GLY A 225 -16.94 -7.05 -0.67
N GLU A 226 -16.38 -6.35 -1.66
CA GLU A 226 -14.94 -6.44 -1.93
C GLU A 226 -14.19 -6.20 -0.62
N SER A 227 -13.36 -7.15 -0.18
CA SER A 227 -12.55 -6.94 1.02
C SER A 227 -11.55 -5.81 0.75
N LEU A 228 -11.88 -4.61 1.21
CA LEU A 228 -11.03 -3.42 1.17
C LEU A 228 -9.79 -3.58 2.07
N CYS A 229 -9.74 -4.61 2.92
CA CYS A 229 -8.68 -4.82 3.91
C CYS A 229 -7.34 -5.22 3.32
N SER A 230 -7.33 -5.64 2.06
CA SER A 230 -6.09 -5.86 1.31
C SER A 230 -5.65 -4.60 0.56
N ARG A 231 -6.49 -3.55 0.43
CA ARG A 231 -6.07 -2.36 -0.32
C ARG A 231 -5.02 -1.57 0.45
N GLN A 232 -3.90 -1.31 -0.20
CA GLN A 232 -2.79 -0.54 0.37
C GLN A 232 -2.36 0.54 -0.62
N MET A 233 -1.70 1.58 -0.09
CA MET A 233 -1.15 2.65 -0.88
C MET A 233 0.31 2.88 -0.50
N ARG A 234 1.14 3.20 -1.50
CA ARG A 234 2.51 3.66 -1.29
C ARG A 234 2.89 4.74 -2.29
N LEU A 235 3.91 5.51 -1.93
CA LEU A 235 4.59 6.44 -2.84
C LEU A 235 5.94 5.85 -3.23
N VAL A 236 6.21 5.81 -4.54
CA VAL A 236 7.43 5.20 -5.11
C VAL A 236 8.24 6.26 -5.85
N ASN A 237 9.57 6.09 -5.86
CA ASN A 237 10.53 6.96 -6.56
C ASN A 237 10.54 8.45 -6.13
N GLY A 238 9.92 8.78 -4.99
CA GLY A 238 10.18 10.06 -4.34
C GLY A 238 11.43 10.02 -3.47
N THR A 239 11.91 11.18 -3.05
CA THR A 239 13.09 11.28 -2.18
C THR A 239 12.80 10.95 -0.71
N ASN A 240 11.52 10.85 -0.31
CA ASN A 240 11.08 10.39 1.01
C ASN A 240 9.67 9.77 0.94
N ARG A 241 9.13 9.34 2.09
CA ARG A 241 7.83 8.65 2.20
C ARG A 241 6.60 9.50 1.83
N CYS A 242 6.74 10.83 1.76
CA CYS A 242 5.65 11.80 1.55
C CYS A 242 5.72 12.48 0.18
N ALA A 243 6.49 11.92 -0.75
CA ALA A 243 6.49 12.29 -2.16
C ALA A 243 6.70 11.04 -3.02
N GLY A 244 6.18 11.05 -4.25
CA GLY A 244 6.42 9.98 -5.22
C GLY A 244 5.25 9.71 -6.13
N ARG A 245 5.42 8.75 -7.04
CA ARG A 245 4.36 8.15 -7.85
C ARG A 245 3.41 7.39 -6.94
N VAL A 246 2.11 7.55 -7.15
CA VAL A 246 1.09 6.87 -6.36
C VAL A 246 0.87 5.46 -6.90
N GLU A 247 1.01 4.46 -6.04
CA GLU A 247 0.69 3.06 -6.37
C GLU A 247 -0.31 2.49 -5.36
N LEU A 248 -1.27 1.74 -5.88
CA LEU A 248 -2.31 1.05 -5.13
C LEU A 248 -2.12 -0.45 -5.25
N TYR A 249 -2.25 -1.14 -4.12
CA TYR A 249 -2.33 -2.59 -4.07
C TYR A 249 -3.79 -2.99 -4.11
N HIS A 250 -4.19 -3.75 -5.13
CA HIS A 250 -5.53 -4.29 -5.23
C HIS A 250 -5.46 -5.71 -5.82
N HIS A 251 -6.25 -6.63 -5.26
CA HIS A 251 -6.29 -8.05 -5.65
C HIS A 251 -4.92 -8.72 -5.79
N GLY A 252 -4.00 -8.43 -4.85
CA GLY A 252 -2.69 -9.08 -4.84
C GLY A 252 -1.62 -8.43 -5.72
N ILE A 253 -1.95 -7.34 -6.43
CA ILE A 253 -1.08 -6.72 -7.43
C ILE A 253 -0.98 -5.21 -7.20
N TRP A 254 0.25 -4.68 -7.27
CA TRP A 254 0.50 -3.24 -7.29
C TRP A 254 0.22 -2.68 -8.68
N GLY A 255 -0.50 -1.56 -8.73
CA GLY A 255 -0.76 -0.82 -9.96
C GLY A 255 -0.74 0.69 -9.73
N THR A 256 -0.63 1.44 -10.82
CA THR A 256 -0.50 2.91 -10.81
C THR A 256 -1.87 3.58 -10.98
N ILE A 257 -1.86 4.92 -11.01
CA ILE A 257 -3.05 5.76 -11.18
C ILE A 257 -2.80 6.69 -12.37
N CYS A 258 -3.78 6.83 -13.24
CA CYS A 258 -3.69 7.77 -14.36
C CYS A 258 -3.82 9.23 -13.90
N ASP A 259 -3.14 10.14 -14.59
CA ASP A 259 -3.16 11.58 -14.36
C ASP A 259 -4.34 12.32 -15.01
N ASP A 260 -5.19 11.63 -15.77
CA ASP A 260 -6.43 12.18 -16.32
C ASP A 260 -7.34 12.65 -15.16
N ASN A 261 -7.64 13.96 -15.16
CA ASN A 261 -8.33 14.70 -14.08
C ASN A 261 -7.62 14.75 -12.71
N TRP A 262 -6.39 14.24 -12.60
CA TRP A 262 -5.64 14.24 -11.35
C TRP A 262 -5.34 15.65 -10.85
N ASP A 263 -5.90 16.03 -9.69
CA ASP A 263 -5.79 17.36 -9.14
C ASP A 263 -5.33 17.41 -7.67
N LEU A 264 -5.28 18.63 -7.11
CA LEU A 264 -4.88 18.86 -5.72
C LEU A 264 -5.85 18.24 -4.70
N SER A 265 -7.13 18.09 -5.04
CA SER A 265 -8.14 17.46 -4.19
C SER A 265 -7.86 15.96 -4.07
N ASP A 266 -7.53 15.31 -5.18
CA ASP A 266 -7.13 13.90 -5.21
C ASP A 266 -5.84 13.66 -4.44
N ALA A 267 -4.81 14.48 -4.71
CA ALA A 267 -3.54 14.43 -4.00
C ALA A 267 -3.72 14.65 -2.49
N ASN A 268 -4.67 15.49 -2.08
CA ASN A 268 -4.95 15.76 -0.67
C ASN A 268 -5.52 14.53 0.05
N VAL A 269 -6.35 13.72 -0.62
CA VAL A 269 -6.82 12.45 -0.07
C VAL A 269 -5.63 11.50 0.12
N VAL A 270 -4.74 11.38 -0.87
CA VAL A 270 -3.51 10.57 -0.77
C VAL A 270 -2.65 10.99 0.43
N CYS A 271 -2.36 12.29 0.56
CA CYS A 271 -1.50 12.80 1.64
C CYS A 271 -2.11 12.58 3.03
N LYS A 272 -3.43 12.74 3.16
CA LYS A 272 -4.15 12.45 4.41
C LYS A 272 -4.13 10.96 4.73
N GLN A 273 -4.45 10.12 3.74
CA GLN A 273 -4.53 8.67 3.90
C GLN A 273 -3.18 8.07 4.34
N LEU A 274 -2.06 8.63 3.85
CA LEU A 274 -0.71 8.22 4.24
C LEU A 274 -0.18 8.88 5.53
N GLY A 275 -0.93 9.78 6.15
CA GLY A 275 -0.48 10.53 7.32
C GLY A 275 0.75 11.40 7.03
N CYS A 276 0.73 12.09 5.88
CA CYS A 276 1.76 13.01 5.39
C CYS A 276 1.26 14.47 5.36
N GLY A 277 0.19 14.77 6.10
CA GLY A 277 -0.43 16.10 6.15
C GLY A 277 -1.33 16.38 4.93
N HIS A 278 -1.16 17.54 4.30
CA HIS A 278 -1.97 17.98 3.16
C HIS A 278 -1.17 17.99 1.86
N ALA A 279 -1.84 18.02 0.71
CA ALA A 279 -1.15 18.10 -0.58
C ALA A 279 -0.56 19.50 -0.83
N ILE A 280 0.70 19.53 -1.24
CA ILE A 280 1.36 20.71 -1.80
C ILE A 280 1.19 20.73 -3.32
N GLU A 281 1.40 19.57 -3.96
CA GLU A 281 1.41 19.48 -5.42
C GLU A 281 0.89 18.12 -5.90
N ALA A 282 0.12 18.15 -6.99
CA ALA A 282 -0.35 16.99 -7.73
C ALA A 282 0.47 16.90 -9.03
N PHE A 283 1.28 15.86 -9.15
CA PHE A 283 2.14 15.67 -10.31
C PHE A 283 1.46 14.81 -11.36
N VAL A 284 1.66 15.21 -12.60
CA VAL A 284 1.18 14.53 -13.81
C VAL A 284 2.37 14.09 -14.65
N SER A 285 2.11 13.31 -15.69
CA SER A 285 3.04 12.91 -16.73
C SER A 285 4.28 12.16 -16.20
N ALA A 286 4.05 11.22 -15.27
CA ALA A 286 5.08 10.35 -14.71
C ALA A 286 6.30 11.11 -14.17
N HIS A 287 6.07 12.20 -13.43
CA HIS A 287 7.14 13.04 -12.85
C HIS A 287 8.19 12.25 -12.06
N TYR A 288 7.76 11.24 -11.29
CA TYR A 288 8.63 10.35 -10.51
C TYR A 288 9.06 9.10 -11.30
N GLY A 289 8.96 9.15 -12.63
CA GLY A 289 9.18 8.04 -13.53
C GLY A 289 7.94 7.16 -13.72
N GLU A 290 7.92 6.47 -14.85
CA GLU A 290 6.87 5.53 -15.24
C GLU A 290 6.86 4.32 -14.30
N GLY A 291 5.68 3.86 -13.93
CA GLY A 291 5.46 2.56 -13.32
C GLY A 291 5.39 1.47 -14.39
N SER A 292 4.85 0.32 -13.98
CA SER A 292 4.70 -0.84 -14.87
C SER A 292 3.53 -1.71 -14.43
N GLY A 293 2.88 -2.35 -15.40
CA GLY A 293 1.83 -3.33 -15.14
C GLY A 293 0.44 -2.70 -15.16
N GLN A 294 -0.35 -2.96 -14.12
CA GLN A 294 -1.74 -2.53 -14.06
C GLN A 294 -1.83 -1.02 -13.75
N ILE A 295 -2.78 -0.33 -14.38
CA ILE A 295 -3.24 0.99 -13.94
C ILE A 295 -4.62 0.76 -13.32
N TRP A 296 -4.79 1.11 -12.05
CA TRP A 296 -6.00 0.77 -11.29
C TRP A 296 -7.10 1.79 -11.41
N LEU A 297 -6.76 3.07 -11.38
CA LEU A 297 -7.73 4.17 -11.36
C LEU A 297 -7.47 5.15 -12.50
N ASP A 298 -8.55 5.70 -13.02
CA ASP A 298 -8.62 6.66 -14.12
C ASP A 298 -9.81 7.60 -13.90
N ASP A 299 -9.69 8.85 -14.37
CA ASP A 299 -10.61 9.96 -14.09
C ASP A 299 -10.98 10.09 -12.61
N VAL A 300 -9.98 10.07 -11.71
CA VAL A 300 -10.21 10.26 -10.27
C VAL A 300 -10.71 11.69 -10.06
N ASN A 301 -11.77 11.84 -9.25
CA ASN A 301 -12.41 13.13 -9.03
C ASN A 301 -12.93 13.25 -7.59
N CYS A 302 -11.98 13.30 -6.64
CA CYS A 302 -12.25 13.48 -5.23
C CYS A 302 -12.77 14.88 -4.92
N THR A 303 -13.58 14.99 -3.87
CA THR A 303 -13.93 16.28 -3.25
C THR A 303 -12.84 16.79 -2.29
N GLY A 304 -11.92 15.91 -1.89
CA GLY A 304 -10.85 16.17 -0.92
C GLY A 304 -11.24 15.88 0.54
N ALA A 305 -12.48 15.41 0.77
CA ALA A 305 -13.04 15.07 2.08
C ALA A 305 -13.09 13.55 2.34
N GLU A 306 -12.86 12.76 1.30
CA GLU A 306 -12.80 11.30 1.36
C GLU A 306 -11.68 10.83 2.29
N SER A 307 -11.90 9.71 2.98
CA SER A 307 -10.88 9.07 3.83
C SER A 307 -9.84 8.32 3.00
N ASP A 308 -10.28 7.75 1.88
CA ASP A 308 -9.48 6.86 1.05
C ASP A 308 -9.65 7.21 -0.42
N LEU A 309 -8.57 7.11 -1.19
CA LEU A 309 -8.59 7.46 -2.60
C LEU A 309 -9.56 6.58 -3.42
N TRP A 310 -9.71 5.32 -3.03
CA TRP A 310 -10.66 4.40 -3.67
C TRP A 310 -12.13 4.66 -3.35
N ALA A 311 -12.43 5.57 -2.43
CA ALA A 311 -13.80 6.03 -2.18
C ALA A 311 -14.20 7.18 -3.12
N CYS A 312 -13.26 7.76 -3.86
CA CYS A 312 -13.53 8.84 -4.78
C CYS A 312 -14.25 8.35 -6.05
N PRO A 313 -15.15 9.17 -6.61
CA PRO A 313 -15.66 8.95 -7.96
C PRO A 313 -14.51 8.77 -8.95
N SER A 314 -14.57 7.68 -9.71
CA SER A 314 -13.58 7.31 -10.73
C SER A 314 -14.23 6.35 -11.74
N ARG A 315 -13.51 6.01 -12.81
CA ARG A 315 -13.91 4.89 -13.68
C ARG A 315 -13.85 3.56 -12.94
N ALA A 316 -14.44 2.53 -13.55
CA ALA A 316 -14.30 1.17 -13.04
C ALA A 316 -12.82 0.79 -12.91
N TRP A 317 -12.48 0.05 -11.86
CA TRP A 317 -11.11 -0.39 -11.60
C TRP A 317 -10.52 -1.12 -12.79
N GLY A 318 -9.26 -0.80 -13.12
CA GLY A 318 -8.55 -1.39 -14.25
C GLY A 318 -9.04 -0.93 -15.64
N HIS A 319 -10.11 -0.14 -15.72
CA HIS A 319 -10.63 0.41 -16.97
C HIS A 319 -10.11 1.82 -17.20
N HIS A 320 -9.07 1.93 -18.04
CA HIS A 320 -8.40 3.19 -18.36
C HIS A 320 -8.04 3.28 -19.85
N ASN A 321 -7.78 4.50 -20.34
CA ASN A 321 -7.18 4.72 -21.66
C ASN A 321 -5.73 5.23 -21.61
N CYS A 322 -5.13 5.22 -20.42
CA CYS A 322 -3.81 5.79 -20.17
C CYS A 322 -2.65 4.80 -20.39
N GLN A 323 -1.45 5.35 -20.56
CA GLN A 323 -0.16 4.66 -20.57
C GLN A 323 0.65 5.07 -19.33
N HIS A 324 1.72 4.34 -18.96
CA HIS A 324 2.51 4.68 -17.77
C HIS A 324 3.23 6.04 -17.81
N LYS A 325 3.35 6.65 -19.00
CA LYS A 325 3.78 8.05 -19.13
C LYS A 325 2.82 9.05 -18.48
N GLU A 326 1.59 8.62 -18.18
CA GLU A 326 0.50 9.36 -17.55
C GLU A 326 0.33 8.94 -16.08
N ASP A 327 1.33 8.29 -15.47
CA ASP A 327 1.23 7.90 -14.06
C ASP A 327 1.28 9.13 -13.13
N ALA A 328 0.33 9.21 -12.21
CA ALA A 328 0.15 10.30 -11.27
C ALA A 328 1.11 10.22 -10.07
N GLY A 329 1.46 11.38 -9.52
CA GLY A 329 2.30 11.52 -8.34
C GLY A 329 1.83 12.62 -7.39
N VAL A 330 2.41 12.67 -6.20
CA VAL A 330 2.09 13.69 -5.18
C VAL A 330 3.34 14.22 -4.48
N LEU A 331 3.20 15.41 -3.89
CA LEU A 331 4.07 15.96 -2.87
C LEU A 331 3.21 16.47 -1.71
N CYS A 332 3.47 15.95 -0.52
CA CYS A 332 2.70 16.27 0.69
C CYS A 332 3.47 17.23 1.62
N SER A 333 2.76 17.89 2.53
CA SER A 333 3.31 18.92 3.42
C SER A 333 4.40 18.42 4.36
N ASP A 334 4.31 17.15 4.77
CA ASP A 334 5.28 16.52 5.65
C ASP A 334 6.50 15.99 4.89
N PHE A 335 6.60 16.30 3.61
CA PHE A 335 7.83 16.14 2.86
C PHE A 335 8.89 17.09 3.42
N LEU A 336 9.92 16.49 4.01
CA LEU A 336 11.11 17.19 4.49
C LEU A 336 12.30 16.85 3.60
N ALA A 337 13.04 17.86 3.19
CA ALA A 337 14.30 17.70 2.46
C ALA A 337 15.37 18.63 3.01
N LEU A 338 16.62 18.20 2.94
CA LEU A 338 17.80 18.95 3.37
C LEU A 338 18.73 19.16 2.18
N ARG A 339 19.24 20.37 1.98
CA ARG A 339 20.25 20.65 0.95
C ARG A 339 21.30 21.67 1.39
N LEU A 340 22.42 21.67 0.68
CA LEU A 340 23.46 22.70 0.78
C LEU A 340 23.45 23.59 -0.46
N VAL A 341 23.45 24.90 -0.26
CA VAL A 341 23.46 25.89 -1.35
C VAL A 341 24.66 26.82 -1.27
N ASN A 342 25.03 27.41 -2.41
CA ASN A 342 26.12 28.39 -2.56
C ASN A 342 27.51 27.90 -2.12
N GLY A 343 27.79 26.60 -2.20
CA GLY A 343 29.11 26.03 -1.91
C GLY A 343 29.44 24.83 -2.82
N ASN A 344 29.77 23.67 -2.24
CA ASN A 344 29.95 22.40 -2.95
C ASN A 344 29.00 21.33 -2.38
N ASP A 345 29.05 20.11 -2.92
CA ASP A 345 28.18 19.00 -2.52
C ASP A 345 28.16 18.71 -1.01
N CYS A 346 29.21 19.08 -0.26
CA CYS A 346 29.39 18.80 1.16
C CYS A 346 29.77 20.03 2.02
N ALA A 347 29.58 21.23 1.49
CA ALA A 347 29.80 22.48 2.22
C ALA A 347 28.91 23.58 1.63
N GLY A 348 28.15 24.28 2.47
CA GLY A 348 27.22 25.30 1.98
C GLY A 348 26.36 25.89 3.09
N ARG A 349 25.45 26.78 2.71
CA ARG A 349 24.36 27.21 3.58
C ARG A 349 23.32 26.10 3.63
N VAL A 350 22.84 25.79 4.83
CA VAL A 350 21.85 24.73 5.07
C VAL A 350 20.46 25.27 4.81
N GLU A 351 19.72 24.60 3.92
CA GLU A 351 18.31 24.88 3.69
C GLU A 351 17.48 23.60 3.88
N VAL A 352 16.31 23.76 4.49
CA VAL A 352 15.30 22.71 4.63
C VAL A 352 14.07 23.06 3.82
N PHE A 353 13.48 22.06 3.18
CA PHE A 353 12.18 22.18 2.54
C PHE A 353 11.09 21.77 3.51
N TYR A 354 10.14 22.66 3.74
CA TYR A 354 8.95 22.38 4.51
C TYR A 354 7.77 23.18 3.99
N ASN A 355 6.60 22.56 3.97
CA ASN A 355 5.34 23.20 3.58
C ASN A 355 5.44 23.97 2.25
N GLY A 356 6.07 23.37 1.24
CA GLY A 356 6.17 23.92 -0.11
C GLY A 356 7.30 24.89 -0.36
N THR A 357 8.13 25.23 0.64
CA THR A 357 9.17 26.25 0.47
C THR A 357 10.51 25.88 1.10
N TRP A 358 11.59 26.26 0.43
CA TRP A 358 12.94 26.20 1.00
C TRP A 358 13.18 27.37 1.96
N GLY A 359 13.62 27.05 3.17
CA GLY A 359 14.00 28.03 4.18
C GLY A 359 15.30 27.68 4.88
N SER A 360 15.89 28.68 5.52
CA SER A 360 17.16 28.56 6.24
C SER A 360 16.96 27.92 7.63
N VAL A 361 18.02 27.31 8.15
CA VAL A 361 18.09 26.75 9.51
C VAL A 361 18.91 27.67 10.41
N CYS A 362 18.45 27.93 11.64
CA CYS A 362 19.15 28.79 12.59
C CYS A 362 20.30 28.06 13.30
N SER A 363 21.40 28.77 13.57
CA SER A 363 22.65 28.24 14.11
C SER A 363 22.75 28.38 15.63
N ASN A 364 21.83 29.09 16.26
CA ASN A 364 21.79 29.29 17.70
C ASN A 364 21.56 27.96 18.43
N ARG A 365 22.46 27.67 19.38
CA ARG A 365 22.60 26.38 20.09
C ARG A 365 22.86 25.17 19.20
N MET A 366 23.21 25.35 17.93
CA MET A 366 23.64 24.24 17.10
C MET A 366 24.99 23.69 17.58
N SER A 367 25.04 22.40 17.87
CA SER A 367 26.25 21.70 18.27
C SER A 367 27.02 21.17 17.05
N LEU A 368 28.32 20.89 17.22
CA LEU A 368 29.10 20.17 16.20
C LEU A 368 28.52 18.79 15.89
N LEU A 369 27.85 18.16 16.87
CA LEU A 369 27.15 16.90 16.68
C LEU A 369 25.94 17.07 15.75
N THR A 370 25.18 18.16 15.89
CA THR A 370 24.09 18.51 14.98
C THR A 370 24.61 18.69 13.54
N ALA A 371 25.73 19.40 13.36
CA ALA A 371 26.36 19.55 12.05
C ALA A 371 26.87 18.20 11.48
N ALA A 372 27.42 17.33 12.32
CA ALA A 372 27.82 15.98 11.95
C ALA A 372 26.63 15.11 11.52
N THR A 373 25.50 15.15 12.25
CA THR A 373 24.26 14.45 11.87
C THR A 373 23.72 14.96 10.53
N MET A 374 23.77 16.28 10.26
CA MET A 374 23.41 16.84 8.96
C MET A 374 24.35 16.34 7.84
N CYS A 375 25.66 16.30 8.09
CA CYS A 375 26.64 15.78 7.14
C CYS A 375 26.45 14.29 6.84
N LYS A 376 26.12 13.50 7.87
CA LYS A 376 25.78 12.08 7.75
C LYS A 376 24.49 11.90 6.94
N HIS A 377 23.45 12.69 7.21
CA HIS A 377 22.19 12.69 6.46
C HIS A 377 22.39 13.00 4.97
N LEU A 378 23.31 13.92 4.65
CA LEU A 378 23.68 14.29 3.28
C LEU A 378 24.62 13.28 2.60
N GLY A 379 25.07 12.24 3.31
CA GLY A 379 26.04 11.27 2.79
C GLY A 379 27.45 11.84 2.59
N CYS A 380 27.79 12.91 3.32
CA CYS A 380 29.06 13.64 3.23
C CYS A 380 30.09 13.25 4.30
N GLY A 381 29.80 12.21 5.09
CA GLY A 381 30.65 11.69 6.16
C GLY A 381 30.20 12.10 7.57
N ASP A 382 30.89 11.58 8.58
CA ASP A 382 30.47 11.66 10.00
C ASP A 382 30.99 12.90 10.75
N GLY A 383 31.77 13.77 10.12
CA GLY A 383 32.26 15.01 10.73
C GLY A 383 31.61 16.25 10.11
N GLY A 384 31.27 17.23 10.94
CA GLY A 384 30.68 18.50 10.51
C GLY A 384 31.25 19.66 11.30
N GLY A 385 31.61 20.73 10.59
CA GLY A 385 32.00 22.02 11.15
C GLY A 385 30.99 23.10 10.81
N ILE A 386 30.71 24.00 11.76
CA ILE A 386 29.85 25.17 11.55
C ILE A 386 30.73 26.34 11.09
N ALA A 387 30.42 26.93 9.95
CA ALA A 387 31.13 28.08 9.41
C ALA A 387 30.54 29.39 9.95
N THR A 388 31.39 30.26 10.49
CA THR A 388 30.99 31.49 11.21
C THR A 388 30.92 32.74 10.33
N ASP A 389 31.38 32.67 9.08
CA ASP A 389 31.76 33.88 8.31
C ASP A 389 30.79 34.24 7.18
N PHE A 390 29.54 33.76 7.21
CA PHE A 390 28.55 33.94 6.11
C PHE A 390 29.08 33.63 4.72
N LYS A 391 30.05 32.72 4.65
CA LYS A 391 30.86 32.44 3.45
C LYS A 391 30.01 32.14 2.20
N TYR A 392 28.81 31.60 2.40
CA TYR A 392 27.91 31.15 1.33
C TYR A 392 26.74 32.12 1.07
N GLY A 393 26.81 33.35 1.58
CA GLY A 393 25.81 34.40 1.39
C GLY A 393 24.51 34.15 2.17
N ARG A 394 23.57 35.10 2.08
CA ARG A 394 22.29 35.08 2.83
C ARG A 394 21.16 34.48 2.01
N GLY A 395 20.27 33.74 2.67
CA GLY A 395 19.02 33.25 2.11
C GLY A 395 17.97 34.38 1.95
N SER A 396 17.12 34.26 0.93
CA SER A 396 15.97 35.15 0.71
C SER A 396 14.66 34.60 1.27
N GLY A 397 14.58 33.29 1.55
CA GLY A 397 13.38 32.58 2.01
C GLY A 397 13.04 32.73 3.51
N PRO A 398 12.06 31.96 4.01
CA PRO A 398 11.72 31.86 5.44
C PRO A 398 12.86 31.20 6.25
N THR A 399 12.77 31.28 7.58
CA THR A 399 13.70 30.62 8.51
C THR A 399 12.92 29.63 9.35
N TRP A 400 12.96 28.36 8.98
CA TRP A 400 11.98 27.35 9.42
C TRP A 400 12.25 26.72 10.77
N LEU A 401 13.51 26.65 11.19
CA LEU A 401 13.92 25.73 12.24
C LEU A 401 14.97 26.35 13.15
N ASP A 402 14.73 26.26 14.45
CA ASP A 402 15.59 26.79 15.50
C ASP A 402 15.83 25.78 16.65
N HIS A 403 16.87 26.02 17.46
CA HIS A 403 17.27 25.26 18.65
C HIS A 403 17.38 23.74 18.41
N ILE A 404 18.11 23.34 17.36
CA ILE A 404 18.25 21.93 17.00
C ILE A 404 19.33 21.23 17.83
N GLU A 405 18.90 20.24 18.62
CA GLU A 405 19.76 19.42 19.45
C GLU A 405 19.71 17.94 18.99
N CYS A 406 20.84 17.47 18.44
CA CYS A 406 21.03 16.07 18.05
C CYS A 406 21.88 15.32 19.09
N THR A 407 21.64 14.01 19.23
CA THR A 407 22.44 13.07 20.03
C THR A 407 23.21 12.11 19.11
N GLU A 408 24.13 11.32 19.67
CA GLU A 408 24.94 10.37 18.89
C GLU A 408 24.12 9.21 18.31
N GLU A 409 22.91 8.98 18.84
CA GLU A 409 22.00 7.94 18.37
C GLU A 409 21.24 8.35 17.09
N HIS A 410 21.16 9.64 16.79
CA HIS A 410 20.43 10.14 15.63
C HIS A 410 21.27 10.03 14.35
N SER A 411 20.69 9.38 13.34
CA SER A 411 21.29 9.26 12.00
C SER A 411 20.78 10.32 11.02
N SER A 412 19.71 11.02 11.37
CA SER A 412 19.01 12.01 10.54
C SER A 412 18.65 13.26 11.33
N LEU A 413 18.65 14.42 10.65
CA LEU A 413 18.22 15.68 11.24
C LEU A 413 16.78 15.62 11.77
N TRP A 414 15.92 14.85 11.11
CA TRP A 414 14.50 14.74 11.43
C TRP A 414 14.21 14.02 12.76
N GLN A 415 15.21 13.32 13.32
CA GLN A 415 15.13 12.67 14.63
C GLN A 415 15.56 13.61 15.77
N CYS A 416 16.20 14.73 15.44
CA CYS A 416 16.70 15.67 16.43
C CYS A 416 15.57 16.51 17.03
N GLN A 417 15.73 16.85 18.30
CA GLN A 417 14.79 17.75 18.97
C GLN A 417 14.96 19.16 18.41
N SER A 418 13.86 19.86 18.18
CA SER A 418 13.83 21.24 17.68
C SER A 418 12.61 21.98 18.21
N ASP A 419 12.65 23.31 18.10
CA ASP A 419 11.47 24.14 18.36
C ASP A 419 10.40 23.97 17.26
N PRO A 420 9.14 24.36 17.50
CA PRO A 420 8.09 24.33 16.49
C PRO A 420 8.49 25.10 15.22
N TRP A 421 8.16 24.51 14.07
CA TRP A 421 8.54 25.06 12.77
C TRP A 421 7.69 26.30 12.46
N ASP A 422 8.35 27.44 12.26
CA ASP A 422 7.72 28.74 12.00
C ASP A 422 8.48 29.47 10.88
N PRO A 423 7.83 30.24 9.99
CA PRO A 423 8.54 30.93 8.91
C PRO A 423 9.53 32.01 9.39
N GLN A 424 9.51 32.37 10.68
CA GLN A 424 10.40 33.35 11.33
C GLN A 424 11.05 32.81 12.60
N SER A 425 11.46 31.53 12.63
CA SER A 425 12.10 30.95 13.81
C SER A 425 13.42 31.65 14.19
N CYS A 426 14.22 32.15 13.24
CA CYS A 426 15.45 32.88 13.59
C CYS A 426 15.14 34.31 14.04
N SER A 427 15.75 34.74 15.14
CA SER A 427 15.68 36.14 15.61
C SER A 427 16.45 37.09 14.68
N ASN A 428 17.48 36.60 14.00
CA ASN A 428 18.27 37.35 13.03
C ASN A 428 18.74 36.46 11.87
N ARG A 429 18.70 36.93 10.61
CA ARG A 429 19.28 36.20 9.46
C ARG A 429 20.82 36.11 9.51
N ALA A 430 21.45 36.79 10.47
CA ALA A 430 22.83 36.54 10.84
C ALA A 430 23.03 35.15 11.50
N GLU A 431 21.96 34.47 11.89
CA GLU A 431 22.01 33.17 12.52
C GLU A 431 21.81 32.04 11.50
N GLU A 432 21.72 32.32 10.20
CA GLU A 432 21.63 31.25 9.20
C GLU A 432 22.80 30.27 9.32
N THR A 433 22.51 28.98 9.26
CA THR A 433 23.48 27.90 9.45
C THR A 433 24.26 27.64 8.17
N HIS A 434 25.58 27.64 8.30
CA HIS A 434 26.50 27.24 7.25
C HIS A 434 27.33 26.08 7.79
N ILE A 435 27.39 24.97 7.05
CA ILE A 435 28.19 23.80 7.46
C ILE A 435 29.26 23.47 6.43
N THR A 436 30.29 22.79 6.89
CA THR A 436 31.32 22.15 6.08
C THR A 436 31.53 20.76 6.63
N CYS A 437 31.28 19.75 5.82
CA CYS A 437 31.43 18.36 6.23
C CYS A 437 32.89 17.90 6.06
N THR A 438 33.34 17.10 7.01
CA THR A 438 34.67 16.49 7.03
C THR A 438 34.51 15.00 7.22
N GLY A 439 34.76 14.24 6.16
CA GLY A 439 34.77 12.79 6.15
C GLY A 439 35.41 12.33 4.85
N ASN A 440 35.91 11.09 4.81
CA ASN A 440 36.51 10.54 3.59
C ASN A 440 35.54 10.76 2.43
N GLN A 441 36.02 11.47 1.40
CA GLN A 441 35.33 11.65 0.14
C GLN A 441 34.68 10.33 -0.29
N LYS A 442 33.56 10.42 -1.03
CA LYS A 442 33.13 9.35 -1.95
C LYS A 442 34.39 8.66 -2.49
N CYS A 443 34.53 7.35 -2.32
CA CYS A 443 35.58 6.59 -2.99
C CYS A 443 35.49 6.88 -4.49
N VAL A 444 36.23 7.89 -4.95
CA VAL A 444 36.57 8.08 -6.34
C VAL A 444 37.50 6.91 -6.62
N THR A 445 37.00 5.91 -7.35
CA THR A 445 37.87 4.92 -7.96
C THR A 445 38.61 5.59 -9.11
N GLU A 446 39.55 6.48 -8.76
CA GLU A 446 40.62 6.86 -9.66
C GLU A 446 41.52 5.62 -9.79
N THR A 447 41.29 4.86 -10.85
CA THR A 447 42.22 3.82 -11.27
C THR A 447 43.41 4.51 -11.96
N THR A 448 44.23 5.21 -11.18
CA THR A 448 45.56 5.63 -11.63
C THR A 448 46.51 4.44 -11.47
N ALA A 449 46.47 3.53 -12.44
CA ALA A 449 47.58 2.61 -12.66
C ALA A 449 48.69 3.38 -13.38
N SER A 450 49.72 3.77 -12.63
CA SER A 450 51.01 4.20 -13.19
C SER A 450 52.10 3.19 -12.81
N PRO A 451 53.17 3.08 -13.63
CA PRO A 451 53.68 1.78 -14.08
C PRO A 451 54.87 1.30 -13.25
N THR A 452 54.91 -0.01 -12.96
CA THR A 452 56.14 -0.69 -12.56
C THR A 452 56.64 -1.56 -13.71
N ARG A 453 57.82 -1.19 -14.21
CA ARG A 453 58.56 -1.84 -15.29
C ARG A 453 59.58 -2.81 -14.68
N ALA A 454 59.51 -4.08 -15.10
CA ALA A 454 60.60 -5.04 -15.35
C ALA A 454 60.09 -6.46 -15.06
N GLY A 455 60.10 -7.44 -15.95
CA GLY A 455 60.55 -7.54 -17.33
C GLY A 455 60.46 -9.02 -17.74
N LYS A 456 60.26 -9.28 -19.03
CA LYS A 456 60.88 -10.35 -19.85
C LYS A 456 60.10 -10.52 -21.14
N PHE A 457 60.75 -10.13 -22.23
CA PHE A 457 60.39 -10.48 -23.59
C PHE A 457 60.49 -12.00 -23.77
N PHE A 458 59.45 -12.60 -24.36
CA PHE A 458 59.62 -13.75 -25.26
C PHE A 458 58.63 -13.58 -26.42
N LEU A 459 59.19 -13.36 -27.61
CA LEU A 459 58.50 -13.47 -28.89
C LEU A 459 58.23 -14.96 -29.17
N SER A 460 57.02 -15.31 -29.61
CA SER A 460 56.86 -16.32 -30.67
C SER A 460 55.54 -16.11 -31.40
N LEU A 461 55.67 -15.79 -32.69
CA LEU A 461 54.63 -15.88 -33.71
C LEU A 461 54.23 -17.34 -33.92
N PHE A 462 52.95 -17.62 -34.16
CA PHE A 462 52.53 -18.59 -35.19
C PHE A 462 51.16 -18.22 -35.78
N PHE A 463 50.99 -18.61 -37.03
CA PHE A 463 50.06 -18.13 -38.05
C PHE A 463 49.08 -19.25 -38.46
N PHE A 464 47.94 -18.85 -39.06
CA PHE A 464 46.97 -19.60 -39.90
C PHE A 464 45.89 -20.49 -39.24
N PRO A 465 44.79 -20.84 -39.96
CA PRO A 465 44.00 -20.07 -40.93
C PRO A 465 42.46 -20.19 -40.69
N SER A 466 41.72 -19.37 -41.42
CA SER A 466 40.27 -19.41 -41.62
C SER A 466 39.76 -20.76 -42.15
N ASN A 467 38.60 -21.23 -41.67
CA ASN A 467 37.62 -21.89 -42.53
C ASN A 467 36.21 -21.86 -41.92
N ASP A 468 35.25 -21.67 -42.82
CA ASP A 468 33.82 -21.42 -42.60
C ASP A 468 32.99 -22.59 -42.05
N ASN A 469 31.79 -22.21 -41.60
CA ASN A 469 30.55 -22.98 -41.39
C ASN A 469 30.37 -23.72 -40.05
N LEU A 470 29.53 -23.19 -39.15
CA LEU A 470 28.08 -23.45 -39.14
C LEU A 470 27.36 -22.63 -38.06
N MET A 471 26.24 -22.02 -38.45
CA MET A 471 25.04 -21.64 -37.68
C MET A 471 25.05 -21.66 -36.14
N SER A 472 24.68 -20.51 -35.55
CA SER A 472 23.38 -20.29 -34.85
C SER A 472 23.50 -19.44 -33.58
N LEU A 473 22.47 -18.60 -33.38
CA LEU A 473 22.00 -17.94 -32.14
C LEU A 473 22.67 -16.63 -31.68
N ILE A 474 22.13 -15.52 -32.21
CA ILE A 474 21.22 -14.55 -31.55
C ILE A 474 21.60 -14.00 -30.14
N LEU A 475 21.48 -12.65 -30.05
CA LEU A 475 21.59 -11.68 -28.92
C LEU A 475 23.04 -11.24 -28.61
N ASN A 476 23.38 -9.96 -28.48
CA ASN A 476 22.58 -8.76 -28.28
C ASN A 476 23.45 -7.52 -28.57
N ARG A 477 22.88 -6.48 -29.16
CA ARG A 477 23.08 -5.11 -28.68
C ARG A 477 21.86 -4.27 -28.98
#